data_AF-A0A3D5JTG1-F1
#
_entry.id   AF-A0A3D5JTG1-F1
#
_cell.length_a   1.000
_cell.length_b   1.000
_cell.length_c   1.000
_cell.angle_alpha   90.00
_cell.angle_beta   90.00
_cell.angle_gamma   90.00
#
_symmetry.space_group_name_H-M   'P 1'
#
loop_
_entity.id
_entity.type
_entity.pdbx_description
1 polymer ?
#
loop_
_entity_poly.entity_id
_entity_poly.type
_entity_poly.pdbx_seq_one_letter_code
_entity_poly.pdbx_strand_id
1 'polypeptide(L)'
;GVVVLAGCKRDADDSAAAPATGTAAQPTNIEAPAASTAPVELRDVIENTPQAVIGISYPADLARYPGLAKALSEYATAARSELQQAVDGLGNDKPSMPYELSLSFEKVLETPQLVVVSADG
;
A
#
# COMPACT_ATOMS: atom_id res chain seq x y z
N GLY A 1 -1.27 38.66 39.08
CA GLY A 1 -2.44 38.89 38.21
C GLY A 1 -2.93 37.56 37.72
N VAL A 2 -4.19 37.22 38.00
CA VAL A 2 -4.84 35.96 37.60
C VAL A 2 -5.83 36.31 36.50
N VAL A 3 -5.71 35.65 35.35
CA VAL A 3 -6.66 35.81 34.23
C VAL A 3 -7.68 34.67 34.34
N VAL A 4 -8.95 35.04 34.56
CA VAL A 4 -10.11 34.16 34.45
C VAL A 4 -10.83 34.55 33.16
N LEU A 5 -10.99 33.62 32.22
CA LEU A 5 -11.79 33.79 31.01
C LEU A 5 -13.09 33.00 31.18
N ALA A 6 -14.17 33.76 31.34
CA ALA A 6 -15.55 33.31 31.42
C ALA A 6 -16.04 32.77 30.06
N GLY A 7 -16.90 31.75 30.13
CA GLY A 7 -17.45 31.04 28.98
C GLY A 7 -18.39 31.90 28.11
N CYS A 8 -18.25 31.74 26.80
CA CYS A 8 -19.25 32.17 25.82
C CYS A 8 -20.28 31.08 25.63
N LYS A 9 -21.45 31.25 26.24
CA LYS A 9 -22.69 30.55 25.92
C LYS A 9 -23.30 31.21 24.68
N ARG A 10 -23.60 30.43 23.64
CA ARG A 10 -24.48 30.85 22.54
C ARG A 10 -25.48 29.74 22.23
N ASP A 11 -26.70 30.01 22.71
CA ASP A 11 -28.03 29.65 22.25
C ASP A 11 -28.38 28.17 21.97
N ALA A 12 -29.33 27.69 22.78
CA ALA A 12 -30.22 26.57 22.48
C ALA A 12 -31.64 27.14 22.33
N ASP A 13 -32.26 26.89 21.18
CA ASP A 13 -33.70 26.69 20.96
C ASP A 13 -33.81 26.16 19.52
N ASP A 14 -33.88 24.84 19.36
CA ASP A 14 -35.12 24.06 19.20
C ASP A 14 -35.40 23.77 17.72
N SER A 15 -35.09 22.53 17.33
CA SER A 15 -36.00 21.78 16.47
C SER A 15 -35.72 20.30 16.67
N ALA A 16 -36.56 19.69 17.50
CA ALA A 16 -36.73 18.25 17.51
C ALA A 16 -37.32 17.82 16.14
N ALA A 17 -36.50 17.15 15.33
CA ALA A 17 -36.98 16.36 14.19
C ALA A 17 -36.77 14.88 14.52
N ALA A 18 -37.89 14.15 14.60
CA ALA A 18 -37.94 12.70 14.68
C ALA A 18 -37.30 12.05 13.42
N PRO A 19 -36.87 10.77 13.49
CA PRO A 19 -35.88 10.22 12.57
C PRO A 19 -36.49 10.02 11.19
N ALA A 20 -35.89 10.63 10.17
CA ALA A 20 -36.05 10.15 8.82
C ALA A 20 -35.24 8.85 8.71
N THR A 21 -35.92 7.71 8.70
CA THR A 21 -35.41 6.47 8.10
C THR A 21 -35.21 6.71 6.61
N GLY A 22 -34.15 7.41 6.26
CA GLY A 22 -33.59 7.40 4.92
C GLY A 22 -32.72 6.16 4.82
N THR A 23 -33.16 5.19 4.01
CA THR A 23 -32.26 4.16 3.47
C THR A 23 -31.02 4.87 2.95
N ALA A 24 -29.90 4.71 3.65
CA ALA A 24 -28.61 5.08 3.11
C ALA A 24 -28.45 4.26 1.83
N ALA A 25 -28.48 4.93 0.67
CA ALA A 25 -28.11 4.32 -0.58
C ALA A 25 -26.70 3.76 -0.38
N GLN A 26 -26.58 2.43 -0.39
CA GLN A 26 -25.29 1.79 -0.39
C GLN A 26 -24.51 2.31 -1.60
N PRO A 27 -23.20 2.57 -1.47
CA PRO A 27 -22.41 2.94 -2.62
C PRO A 27 -22.58 1.83 -3.67
N THR A 28 -23.13 2.21 -4.82
CA THR A 28 -23.15 1.36 -6.01
C THR A 28 -21.72 0.90 -6.24
N ASN A 29 -21.51 -0.41 -6.12
CA ASN A 29 -20.26 -1.07 -6.46
C ASN A 29 -19.89 -0.60 -7.87
N ILE A 30 -18.86 0.24 -7.97
CA ILE A 30 -18.35 0.67 -9.27
C ILE A 30 -17.67 -0.57 -9.82
N GLU A 31 -18.37 -1.29 -10.69
CA GLU A 31 -17.81 -2.45 -11.38
C GLU A 31 -16.71 -1.93 -12.31
N ALA A 32 -15.48 -1.96 -11.81
CA ALA A 32 -14.31 -1.58 -12.57
C ALA A 32 -14.19 -2.53 -13.77
N PRO A 33 -13.87 -2.02 -14.98
CA PRO A 33 -13.73 -2.86 -16.16
C PRO A 33 -12.68 -3.93 -15.88
N ALA A 34 -13.07 -5.20 -16.01
CA ALA A 34 -12.15 -6.33 -15.94
C ALA A 34 -11.27 -6.31 -17.19
N ALA A 35 -10.22 -5.47 -17.18
CA ALA A 35 -9.15 -5.59 -18.15
C ALA A 35 -8.48 -6.94 -17.93
N SER A 36 -8.68 -7.85 -18.89
CA SER A 36 -8.03 -9.16 -18.91
C SER A 36 -6.52 -8.94 -19.00
N THR A 37 -5.89 -8.85 -17.82
CA THR A 37 -4.46 -8.70 -17.67
C THR A 37 -3.88 -10.10 -17.73
N ALA A 38 -2.85 -10.30 -18.56
CA ALA A 38 -2.11 -11.55 -18.56
C ALA A 38 -1.69 -11.92 -17.13
N PRO A 39 -1.66 -13.21 -16.76
CA PRO A 39 -1.31 -13.63 -15.41
C PRO A 39 0.04 -13.03 -15.00
N VAL A 40 0.04 -12.22 -13.94
CA VAL A 40 1.28 -11.68 -13.36
C VAL A 40 1.94 -12.80 -12.58
N GLU A 41 3.14 -13.18 -13.02
CA GLU A 41 3.94 -14.17 -12.31
C GLU A 41 4.87 -13.47 -11.32
N LEU A 42 4.69 -13.78 -10.03
CA LEU A 42 5.59 -13.32 -8.99
C LEU A 42 6.78 -14.28 -8.89
N ARG A 43 7.97 -13.72 -8.96
CA ARG A 43 9.24 -14.45 -8.87
C ARG A 43 10.10 -13.80 -7.81
N ASP A 44 10.70 -14.62 -6.97
CA ASP A 44 11.72 -14.15 -6.06
C ASP A 44 12.88 -13.55 -6.86
N VAL A 45 13.43 -12.46 -6.35
CA VAL A 45 14.52 -11.71 -6.95
C VAL A 45 15.71 -11.76 -6.02
N ILE A 46 16.85 -12.18 -6.57
CA ILE A 46 18.15 -12.10 -5.90
C ILE A 46 19.11 -11.56 -6.94
N GLU A 47 19.44 -10.28 -6.83
CA GLU A 47 20.37 -9.60 -7.73
C GLU A 47 21.48 -8.96 -6.92
N ASN A 48 22.71 -9.09 -7.40
CA ASN A 48 23.88 -8.52 -6.76
C ASN A 48 24.76 -7.87 -7.83
N THR A 49 24.95 -6.57 -7.70
CA THR A 49 25.77 -5.76 -8.60
C THR A 49 26.74 -4.90 -7.78
N PRO A 50 27.77 -4.31 -8.39
CA PRO A 50 28.66 -3.39 -7.67
C PRO A 50 27.97 -2.15 -7.09
N GLN A 51 26.80 -1.77 -7.62
CA GLN A 51 26.07 -0.56 -7.24
C GLN A 51 24.90 -0.85 -6.30
N ALA A 52 24.31 -2.04 -6.38
CA ALA A 52 23.16 -2.43 -5.56
C ALA A 52 23.03 -3.95 -5.33
N VAL A 53 22.45 -4.31 -4.19
CA VAL A 53 21.98 -5.65 -3.83
C VAL A 53 20.46 -5.61 -3.68
N ILE A 54 19.75 -6.50 -4.36
CA ILE A 54 18.28 -6.56 -4.36
C ILE A 54 17.85 -7.97 -3.95
N GLY A 55 17.07 -8.05 -2.87
CA GLY A 55 16.37 -9.25 -2.42
C GLY A 55 14.87 -8.98 -2.37
N ILE A 56 14.06 -9.72 -3.13
CA ILE A 56 12.59 -9.66 -3.05
C ILE A 56 12.06 -11.08 -2.92
N SER A 57 11.20 -11.32 -1.93
CA SER A 57 10.64 -12.66 -1.67
C SER A 57 9.12 -12.60 -1.56
N TYR A 58 8.44 -13.56 -2.18
CA TYR A 58 6.98 -13.64 -2.22
C TYR A 58 6.47 -14.91 -1.51
N PRO A 59 5.29 -14.87 -0.88
CA PRO A 59 4.68 -16.07 -0.33
C PRO A 59 4.21 -16.99 -1.47
N ALA A 60 4.28 -18.29 -1.21
CA ALA A 60 3.80 -19.30 -2.15
C ALA A 60 2.28 -19.15 -2.42
N ASP A 61 1.85 -19.73 -3.55
CA ASP A 61 0.45 -19.84 -3.96
C ASP A 61 -0.29 -18.53 -4.26
N LEU A 62 0.39 -17.39 -4.38
CA LEU A 62 -0.25 -16.13 -4.76
C LEU A 62 -0.82 -16.11 -6.18
N ALA A 63 -0.40 -17.03 -7.05
CA ALA A 63 -0.94 -17.18 -8.39
C ALA A 63 -2.47 -17.40 -8.42
N ARG A 64 -3.06 -17.90 -7.32
CA ARG A 64 -4.52 -18.08 -7.19
C ARG A 64 -5.28 -16.77 -6.96
N TYR A 65 -4.57 -15.68 -6.67
CA TYR A 65 -5.12 -14.34 -6.42
C TYR A 65 -4.52 -13.32 -7.41
N PRO A 66 -4.94 -13.33 -8.68
CA PRO A 66 -4.28 -12.55 -9.74
C PRO A 66 -4.29 -11.03 -9.48
N GLY A 67 -5.35 -10.50 -8.86
CA GLY A 67 -5.42 -9.08 -8.47
C GLY A 67 -4.40 -8.72 -7.38
N LEU A 68 -4.24 -9.60 -6.38
CA LEU A 68 -3.24 -9.42 -5.33
C LEU A 68 -1.82 -9.57 -5.90
N ALA A 69 -1.60 -10.57 -6.75
CA ALA A 69 -0.31 -10.77 -7.42
C ALA A 69 0.11 -9.53 -8.23
N LYS A 70 -0.84 -8.93 -8.95
CA LYS A 70 -0.61 -7.67 -9.66
C LYS A 70 -0.23 -6.53 -8.71
N ALA A 71 -0.98 -6.33 -7.62
CA ALA A 71 -0.69 -5.26 -6.66
C ALA A 71 0.70 -5.38 -6.02
N LEU A 72 1.12 -6.61 -5.67
CA LEU A 72 2.46 -6.86 -5.10
C LEU A 72 3.57 -6.64 -6.13
N SER A 73 3.35 -7.04 -7.39
CA SER A 73 4.29 -6.77 -8.49
C SER A 73 4.46 -5.27 -8.75
N GLU A 74 3.36 -4.52 -8.75
CA GLU A 74 3.38 -3.06 -8.90
C GLU A 74 4.14 -2.39 -7.74
N TYR A 75 3.90 -2.83 -6.50
CA TYR A 75 4.64 -2.34 -5.34
C TYR A 75 6.15 -2.61 -5.46
N ALA A 76 6.54 -3.85 -5.76
CA ALA A 76 7.94 -4.22 -5.91
C ALA A 76 8.61 -3.45 -7.06
N THR A 77 7.88 -3.22 -8.16
CA THR A 77 8.36 -2.41 -9.29
C THR A 77 8.59 -0.96 -8.88
N ALA A 78 7.69 -0.37 -8.09
CA ALA A 78 7.84 0.98 -7.58
C ALA A 78 9.07 1.11 -6.67
N ALA A 79 9.26 0.18 -5.72
CA ALA A 79 10.43 0.15 -4.84
C ALA A 79 11.75 0.03 -5.63
N ARG A 80 11.79 -0.82 -6.67
CA ARG A 80 12.96 -0.93 -7.57
C ARG A 80 13.22 0.36 -8.35
N SER A 81 12.17 1.05 -8.77
CA SER A 81 12.28 2.35 -9.46
C SER A 81 12.88 3.42 -8.55
N GLU A 82 12.47 3.46 -7.28
CA GLU A 82 13.02 4.39 -6.28
C GLU A 82 14.51 4.10 -6.02
N LEU A 83 14.89 2.83 -5.87
CA LEU A 83 16.29 2.42 -5.78
C LEU A 83 17.07 2.88 -7.03
N GLN A 84 16.53 2.65 -8.22
CA GLN A 84 17.19 3.04 -9.46
C GLN A 84 17.41 4.56 -9.53
N GLN A 85 16.41 5.36 -9.13
CA GLN A 85 16.55 6.82 -9.07
C GLN A 85 17.66 7.25 -8.11
N ALA A 86 17.80 6.57 -6.96
CA ALA A 86 18.88 6.84 -6.01
C ALA A 86 20.25 6.48 -6.59
N VAL A 87 20.35 5.34 -7.29
CA VAL A 87 21.57 4.91 -7.98
C VAL A 87 21.94 5.87 -9.11
N ASP A 88 20.98 6.29 -9.93
CA ASP A 88 21.18 7.26 -11.02
C ASP A 88 21.65 8.62 -10.48
N GLY A 89 21.17 9.00 -9.29
CA GLY A 89 21.57 10.21 -8.58
C GLY A 89 23.06 10.28 -8.21
N LEU A 90 23.78 9.15 -8.18
CA LEU A 90 25.23 9.13 -7.98
C LEU A 90 26.01 9.66 -9.18
N GLY A 91 25.44 9.60 -10.38
CA GLY A 91 26.15 9.92 -11.62
C GLY A 91 27.41 9.07 -11.80
N ASN A 92 28.58 9.70 -11.80
CA ASN A 92 29.88 9.02 -11.94
C ASN A 92 30.53 8.66 -10.58
N ASP A 93 29.94 9.06 -9.47
CA ASP A 93 30.48 8.76 -8.15
C ASP A 93 30.26 7.28 -7.83
N LYS A 94 31.32 6.64 -7.35
CA LYS A 94 31.24 5.24 -6.91
C LYS A 94 30.88 5.20 -5.43
N PRO A 95 29.77 4.56 -5.04
CA PRO A 95 29.41 4.48 -3.64
C PRO A 95 30.41 3.59 -2.90
N SER A 96 30.71 3.94 -1.64
CA SER A 96 31.61 3.16 -0.79
C SER A 96 31.03 1.79 -0.40
N MET A 97 29.71 1.66 -0.49
CA MET A 97 28.96 0.43 -0.29
C MET A 97 27.78 0.37 -1.29
N PRO A 98 27.38 -0.80 -1.77
CA PRO A 98 26.21 -0.93 -2.63
C PRO A 98 24.94 -0.43 -1.90
N TYR A 99 23.99 0.12 -2.66
CA TYR A 99 22.64 0.32 -2.16
C TYR A 99 21.95 -1.01 -1.91
N GLU A 100 20.93 -1.01 -1.07
CA GLU A 100 20.18 -2.22 -0.76
C GLU A 100 18.68 -1.98 -0.98
N LEU A 101 18.02 -2.97 -1.55
CA LEU A 101 16.57 -3.15 -1.45
C LEU A 101 16.31 -4.58 -0.97
N SER A 102 15.81 -4.71 0.25
CA SER A 102 15.30 -5.96 0.79
C SER A 102 13.80 -5.82 0.94
N LEU A 103 13.02 -6.70 0.33
CA LEU A 103 11.56 -6.63 0.40
C LEU A 103 10.98 -8.02 0.60
N SER A 104 10.39 -8.25 1.77
CA SER A 104 9.78 -9.52 2.15
C SER A 104 8.28 -9.39 2.20
N PHE A 105 7.58 -10.15 1.36
CA PHE A 105 6.14 -10.25 1.43
C PHE A 105 5.75 -11.50 2.24
N GLU A 106 4.87 -11.32 3.22
CA GLU A 106 4.39 -12.43 4.06
C GLU A 106 2.87 -12.44 4.14
N LYS A 107 2.29 -13.64 4.03
CA LYS A 107 0.85 -13.82 4.18
C LYS A 107 0.50 -13.88 5.67
N VAL A 108 -0.08 -12.82 6.19
CA VAL A 108 -0.41 -12.67 7.62
C VAL A 108 -1.81 -13.19 7.96
N LEU A 109 -2.72 -13.21 6.98
CA LEU A 109 -4.07 -13.74 7.15
C LEU A 109 -4.57 -14.35 5.84
N GLU A 110 -5.18 -15.53 5.92
CA GLU A 110 -5.93 -16.15 4.83
C GLU A 110 -7.24 -16.72 5.37
N THR A 111 -8.35 -16.24 4.82
CA THR A 111 -9.71 -16.71 5.10
C THR A 111 -10.46 -16.86 3.77
N PRO A 112 -11.65 -17.49 3.75
CA PRO A 112 -12.44 -17.60 2.52
C PRO A 112 -12.83 -16.25 1.89
N GLN A 113 -12.87 -15.16 2.66
CA GLN A 113 -13.29 -13.84 2.17
C GLN A 113 -12.14 -12.83 2.05
N LEU A 114 -11.00 -13.09 2.70
CA LEU A 114 -9.93 -12.10 2.81
C LEU A 114 -8.55 -12.77 2.85
N VAL A 115 -7.64 -12.19 2.08
CA VAL A 115 -6.20 -12.51 2.13
C VAL A 115 -5.47 -11.20 2.42
N VAL A 116 -4.56 -11.23 3.39
CA VAL A 116 -3.73 -10.08 3.76
C VAL A 116 -2.27 -10.50 3.65
N VAL A 117 -1.50 -9.65 2.96
CA VAL A 117 -0.06 -9.80 2.80
C VAL A 117 0.59 -8.53 3.34
N SER A 118 1.56 -8.68 4.25
CA SER A 118 2.43 -7.59 4.68
C SER A 118 3.60 -7.45 3.71
N ALA A 119 4.16 -6.25 3.63
CA ALA A 119 5.39 -5.95 2.93
C ALA A 119 6.36 -5.31 3.95
N ASP A 120 7.54 -5.90 4.12
CA ASP A 120 8.59 -5.43 5.03
C ASP A 120 9.88 -5.17 4.24
N GLY A 121 10.45 -3.97 4.39
CA GLY A 121 11.60 -3.50 3.62
C GLY A 121 11.95 -2.05 3.86
#